data_AF-A0A959DDG8-F1
#
_entry.id   AF-A0A959DDG8-F1
#
_cell.length_a   1.000
_cell.length_b   1.000
_cell.length_c   1.000
_cell.angle_alpha   90.00
_cell.angle_beta   90.00
_cell.angle_gamma   90.00
#
_symmetry.space_group_name_H-M   'P 1'
#
loop_
_entity.id
_entity.type
_entity.pdbx_description
1 polymer ?
#
loop_
_entity_poly.entity_id
_entity_poly.type
_entity_poly.pdbx_seq_one_letter_code
_entity_poly.pdbx_strand_id
1 'polypeptide(L)'
;MKQLSTFILALGILLVAGCGAGGEDYEQIAKEACDCIRPLSYSYNSMKSIREENDSAALQRFVEEMEAANKEVSACARRVEERYGALEGKREEQVKAAMQKVCPEAIATLNEVENALMQ
;
A
#
# COMPACT_ATOMS: atom_id res chain seq x y z
N MET A 1 45.15 -5.23 46.43
CA MET A 1 44.80 -4.25 47.49
C MET A 1 45.03 -2.88 46.89
N LYS A 2 44.10 -1.94 46.79
CA LYS A 2 42.93 -1.60 47.62
C LYS A 2 42.09 -0.57 46.84
N GLN A 3 40.76 -0.53 47.04
CA GLN A 3 39.77 0.47 46.57
C GLN A 3 39.35 0.32 45.09
N LEU A 4 38.37 -0.50 44.66
CA LEU A 4 36.95 -0.64 45.05
C LEU A 4 36.26 0.64 45.52
N SER A 5 35.26 1.09 44.76
CA SER A 5 34.20 2.04 45.15
C SER A 5 34.71 3.43 45.57
N THR A 6 34.52 4.49 44.80
CA THR A 6 33.24 5.18 44.62
C THR A 6 33.53 6.32 43.65
N PHE A 7 32.87 6.40 42.50
CA PHE A 7 32.48 7.63 41.79
C PHE A 7 31.73 7.22 40.51
N ILE A 8 30.66 6.43 40.72
CA ILE A 8 29.49 6.50 39.83
C ILE A 8 28.85 7.83 40.20
N LEU A 9 29.12 8.88 39.43
CA LEU A 9 28.15 9.94 39.16
C LEU A 9 28.73 10.91 38.12
N ALA A 10 27.97 11.06 37.03
CA ALA A 10 27.81 12.29 36.27
C ALA A 10 29.07 12.94 35.69
N LEU A 11 29.40 12.59 34.44
CA LEU A 11 29.68 13.63 33.46
C LEU A 11 29.30 13.13 32.06
N GLY A 12 28.49 13.93 31.39
CA GLY A 12 27.75 13.57 30.20
C GLY A 12 28.63 13.22 29.00
N ILE A 13 28.17 12.20 28.28
CA ILE A 13 28.26 12.16 26.83
C ILE A 13 26.81 12.21 26.33
N LEU A 14 26.29 13.44 26.29
CA LEU A 14 25.35 13.86 25.26
C LEU A 14 26.14 13.89 23.94
N LEU A 15 25.47 13.54 22.84
CA LEU A 15 25.98 13.38 21.45
C LEU A 15 26.52 11.96 21.23
N VAL A 16 25.76 11.04 20.65
CA VAL A 16 25.06 11.20 19.38
C VAL A 16 23.67 10.59 19.52
N ALA A 17 22.66 11.46 19.48
CA ALA A 17 21.40 11.10 18.88
C ALA A 17 21.73 10.57 17.48
N GLY A 18 21.72 9.24 17.32
CA GLY A 18 21.46 8.61 16.03
C GLY A 18 20.05 8.99 15.62
N CYS A 19 19.94 10.25 15.18
CA CYS A 19 18.81 10.82 14.49
C CYS A 19 18.40 9.82 13.41
N GLY A 20 17.13 9.47 13.38
CA GLY A 20 16.61 8.24 12.81
C GLY A 20 17.28 7.81 11.50
N ALA A 21 17.67 6.54 11.46
CA ALA A 21 17.49 5.74 10.25
C ALA A 21 15.99 5.68 9.93
N GLY A 22 15.41 6.82 9.53
CA GLY A 22 14.06 6.91 8.99
C GLY A 22 14.11 6.43 7.55
N GLY A 23 14.45 5.16 7.35
CA GLY A 23 14.09 4.49 6.12
C GLY A 23 12.58 4.47 6.08
N GLU A 24 11.99 5.03 5.03
CA GLU A 24 10.56 4.89 4.81
C GLU A 24 10.20 3.40 4.83
N ASP A 25 9.20 3.04 5.64
CA ASP A 25 8.71 1.68 5.69
C ASP A 25 7.81 1.43 4.46
N TYR A 26 8.47 1.25 3.31
CA TYR A 26 7.80 1.01 2.04
C TYR A 26 6.95 -0.27 2.07
N GLU A 27 7.24 -1.21 2.97
CA GLU A 27 6.44 -2.42 3.16
C GLU A 27 5.11 -2.09 3.84
N GLN A 28 5.12 -1.25 4.88
CA GLN A 28 3.91 -0.74 5.52
C GLN A 28 3.08 0.14 4.56
N ILE A 29 3.73 1.03 3.81
CA ILE A 29 3.05 1.85 2.78
C ILE A 29 2.41 0.93 1.72
N ALA A 30 3.16 -0.06 1.23
CA ALA A 30 2.65 -1.03 0.27
C ALA A 30 1.48 -1.82 0.82
N LYS A 31 1.51 -2.25 2.09
CA LYS A 31 0.39 -2.95 2.72
C LYS A 31 -0.88 -2.12 2.75
N GLU A 32 -0.77 -0.85 3.15
CA GLU A 32 -1.92 0.06 3.17
C GLU A 32 -2.43 0.37 1.75
N ALA A 33 -1.52 0.59 0.80
CA ALA A 33 -1.89 0.76 -0.60
C ALA A 33 -2.58 -0.49 -1.15
N CYS A 34 -2.06 -1.69 -0.85
CA CYS A 34 -2.66 -2.98 -1.20
C CYS A 34 -4.06 -3.16 -0.61
N ASP A 35 -4.29 -2.70 0.62
CA ASP A 35 -5.62 -2.72 1.23
C ASP A 35 -6.60 -1.81 0.47
N CYS A 36 -6.14 -0.68 -0.07
CA CYS A 36 -6.97 0.23 -0.87
C CYS A 36 -7.46 -0.39 -2.18
N ILE A 37 -6.61 -1.16 -2.87
CA ILE A 37 -6.92 -1.73 -4.21
C ILE A 37 -7.56 -3.12 -4.16
N ARG A 38 -7.56 -3.80 -3.02
CA ARG A 38 -8.17 -5.13 -2.86
C ARG A 38 -9.66 -5.18 -3.26
N PRO A 39 -10.52 -4.21 -2.89
CA PRO A 39 -11.92 -4.21 -3.32
C PRO A 39 -12.06 -4.20 -4.84
N LEU A 40 -11.23 -3.41 -5.52
CA LEU A 40 -11.23 -3.30 -6.98
C LEU A 40 -10.83 -4.64 -7.63
N SER A 41 -9.76 -5.26 -7.15
CA SER A 41 -9.28 -6.57 -7.62
C SER A 41 -10.36 -7.65 -7.48
N TYR A 42 -11.06 -7.70 -6.34
CA TYR A 42 -12.13 -8.67 -6.09
C TYR A 42 -13.32 -8.48 -7.04
N SER A 43 -13.76 -7.23 -7.23
CA SER A 43 -14.82 -6.92 -8.19
C SER A 43 -14.42 -7.34 -9.61
N TYR A 44 -13.20 -7.02 -10.06
CA TYR A 44 -12.74 -7.43 -11.40
C TYR A 44 -12.76 -8.94 -11.63
N ASN A 45 -12.44 -9.75 -10.62
CA ASN A 45 -12.56 -11.21 -10.72
C ASN A 45 -14.03 -11.66 -10.84
N SER A 46 -14.95 -10.96 -10.20
CA SER A 46 -16.40 -11.22 -10.28
C SER A 46 -16.98 -10.88 -11.67
N MET A 47 -16.33 -9.99 -12.42
CA MET A 47 -16.72 -9.67 -13.80
C MET A 47 -16.59 -10.87 -14.75
N LYS A 48 -15.57 -11.72 -14.55
CA LYS A 48 -15.29 -12.86 -15.44
C LYS A 48 -16.47 -13.83 -15.44
N SER A 49 -17.04 -14.14 -14.27
CA SER A 49 -18.23 -14.99 -14.15
C SER A 49 -19.50 -14.34 -14.72
N ILE A 50 -19.70 -13.04 -14.51
CA ILE A 50 -20.90 -12.33 -15.00
C ILE A 50 -20.97 -12.30 -16.53
N ARG A 51 -19.83 -12.18 -17.21
CA ARG A 51 -19.77 -12.20 -18.69
C ARG A 51 -20.11 -13.56 -19.27
N GLU A 52 -19.71 -14.65 -18.61
CA GLU A 52 -19.99 -16.02 -19.08
C GLU A 52 -21.50 -16.32 -19.03
N GLU A 53 -22.21 -15.77 -18.05
CA GLU A 53 -23.63 -16.02 -17.83
C GLU A 53 -24.56 -15.11 -18.67
N ASN A 54 -24.03 -14.08 -19.33
CA ASN A 54 -24.80 -13.04 -20.06
C ASN A 54 -25.96 -12.43 -19.23
N ASP A 55 -25.83 -12.39 -17.90
CA ASP A 55 -26.83 -11.81 -17.01
C ASP A 55 -26.70 -10.27 -17.01
N SER A 56 -27.58 -9.61 -17.76
CA SER A 56 -27.60 -8.15 -17.87
C SER A 56 -27.92 -7.44 -16.55
N ALA A 57 -28.68 -8.06 -15.65
CA ALA A 57 -28.97 -7.51 -14.32
C ALA A 57 -27.78 -7.68 -13.38
N ALA A 58 -27.00 -8.75 -13.52
CA ALA A 58 -25.72 -8.89 -12.84
C ALA A 58 -24.69 -7.89 -13.36
N LEU A 59 -24.66 -7.63 -14.68
CA LEU A 59 -23.76 -6.63 -15.27
C LEU A 59 -24.05 -5.22 -14.77
N GLN A 60 -25.32 -4.85 -14.62
CA GLN A 60 -25.69 -3.53 -14.10
C GLN A 60 -25.28 -3.37 -12.63
N ARG A 61 -25.52 -4.38 -11.79
CA ARG A 61 -25.05 -4.38 -10.39
C ARG A 61 -23.52 -4.31 -10.29
N PHE A 62 -22.82 -5.02 -11.17
CA PHE A 62 -21.37 -4.99 -11.23
C PHE A 62 -20.81 -3.59 -11.53
N VAL A 63 -21.45 -2.83 -12.44
CA VAL A 63 -21.04 -1.45 -12.72
C VAL A 63 -21.21 -0.56 -11.49
N GLU A 64 -22.33 -0.68 -10.78
CA GLU A 64 -22.58 0.08 -9.54
C GLU A 64 -21.56 -0.27 -8.43
N GLU A 65 -21.27 -1.55 -8.26
CA GLU A 65 -20.23 -2.03 -7.33
C GLU A 65 -18.85 -1.48 -7.70
N MET A 66 -18.54 -1.40 -9.00
CA MET A 66 -17.26 -0.86 -9.47
C MET A 66 -17.13 0.64 -9.23
N GLU A 67 -18.20 1.40 -9.44
CA GLU A 67 -18.20 2.83 -9.11
C GLU A 67 -18.02 3.06 -7.60
N ALA A 68 -18.68 2.26 -6.76
CA ALA A 68 -18.53 2.32 -5.32
C ALA A 68 -17.09 1.97 -4.89
N ALA A 69 -16.55 0.86 -5.40
CA ALA A 69 -15.18 0.44 -5.14
C ALA A 69 -14.16 1.50 -5.59
N ASN A 70 -14.36 2.14 -6.75
CA ASN A 70 -13.47 3.18 -7.24
C ASN A 70 -13.46 4.43 -6.33
N LYS A 71 -14.63 4.83 -5.81
CA LYS A 71 -14.74 5.92 -4.83
C LYS A 71 -13.99 5.56 -3.53
N GLU A 72 -14.13 4.32 -3.08
CA GLU A 72 -13.46 3.83 -1.88
C GLU A 72 -11.93 3.78 -2.06
N VAL A 73 -11.45 3.23 -3.18
CA VAL A 73 -10.03 3.17 -3.54
C VAL A 73 -9.45 4.58 -3.58
N SER A 74 -10.13 5.52 -4.25
CA SER A 74 -9.69 6.92 -4.35
C SER A 74 -9.60 7.58 -2.97
N ALA A 75 -10.61 7.40 -2.13
CA ALA A 75 -10.60 7.93 -0.77
C ALA A 75 -9.49 7.28 0.09
N CYS A 76 -9.23 6.00 -0.10
CA CYS A 76 -8.18 5.27 0.59
C CYS A 76 -6.78 5.72 0.16
N ALA A 77 -6.53 5.84 -1.15
CA ALA A 77 -5.27 6.34 -1.70
C ALA A 77 -4.96 7.74 -1.17
N ARG A 78 -5.97 8.64 -1.10
CA ARG A 78 -5.79 9.97 -0.50
C ARG A 78 -5.37 9.90 0.97
N ARG A 79 -5.91 8.97 1.77
CA ARG A 79 -5.49 8.78 3.17
C ARG A 79 -4.04 8.28 3.28
N VAL A 80 -3.63 7.40 2.37
CA VAL A 80 -2.24 6.92 2.29
C VAL A 80 -1.31 8.09 1.93
N GLU A 81 -1.68 8.90 0.95
CA GLU A 81 -0.93 10.09 0.55
C GLU A 81 -0.89 11.17 1.64
N GLU A 82 -1.99 11.42 2.35
CA GLU A 82 -2.03 12.34 3.50
C GLU A 82 -1.11 11.87 4.64
N ARG A 83 -1.00 10.54 4.84
CA ARG A 83 -0.19 9.94 5.89
C ARG A 83 1.30 9.91 5.55
N TYR A 84 1.64 9.59 4.32
CA TYR A 84 3.01 9.32 3.89
C TYR A 84 3.57 10.40 2.95
N GLY A 85 2.77 11.36 2.52
CA GLY A 85 3.09 12.34 1.49
C GLY A 85 2.98 11.78 0.07
N ALA A 86 3.09 12.65 -0.93
CA ALA A 86 3.05 12.30 -2.35
C ALA A 86 4.09 11.23 -2.72
N LEU A 87 3.63 10.08 -3.20
CA LEU A 87 4.48 8.96 -3.62
C LEU A 87 4.90 9.17 -5.09
N GLU A 88 6.00 9.88 -5.30
CA GLU A 88 6.48 10.23 -6.65
C GLU A 88 7.92 9.74 -6.90
N GLY A 89 8.24 9.51 -8.17
CA GLY A 89 9.58 9.16 -8.64
C GLY A 89 10.11 7.89 -7.97
N LYS A 90 11.27 7.98 -7.31
CA LYS A 90 11.88 6.80 -6.66
C LYS A 90 11.00 6.20 -5.55
N ARG A 91 10.18 6.99 -4.87
CA ARG A 91 9.30 6.50 -3.80
C ARG A 91 8.19 5.63 -4.39
N GLU A 92 7.60 6.09 -5.50
CA GLU A 92 6.61 5.32 -6.25
C GLU A 92 7.16 3.97 -6.70
N GLU A 93 8.38 3.94 -7.26
CA GLU A 93 9.04 2.70 -7.67
C GLU A 93 9.25 1.72 -6.50
N GLN A 94 9.70 2.22 -5.34
CA GLN A 94 9.92 1.40 -4.15
C GLN A 94 8.62 0.85 -3.57
N VAL A 95 7.57 1.67 -3.51
CA VAL A 95 6.24 1.23 -3.06
C VAL A 95 5.66 0.20 -4.03
N LYS A 96 5.75 0.43 -5.35
CA LYS A 96 5.30 -0.53 -6.37
C LYS A 96 6.03 -1.88 -6.25
N ALA A 97 7.34 -1.85 -6.06
CA ALA A 97 8.14 -3.06 -5.86
C ALA A 97 7.79 -3.79 -4.55
N ALA A 98 7.48 -3.05 -3.48
CA ALA A 98 7.00 -3.62 -2.24
C ALA A 98 5.58 -4.21 -2.38
N MET A 99 4.67 -3.55 -3.10
CA MET A 99 3.32 -4.05 -3.37
C MET A 99 3.34 -5.34 -4.19
N GLN A 100 4.28 -5.49 -5.14
CA GLN A 100 4.48 -6.75 -5.87
C GLN A 100 4.80 -7.93 -4.94
N LYS A 101 5.42 -7.68 -3.78
CA LYS A 101 5.71 -8.71 -2.78
C LYS A 101 4.54 -8.92 -1.82
N VAL A 102 3.88 -7.83 -1.42
CA VAL A 102 2.82 -7.84 -0.38
C VAL A 102 1.47 -8.30 -0.94
N CYS A 103 1.10 -7.86 -2.14
CA CYS A 103 -0.17 -8.21 -2.80
C CYS A 103 0.00 -8.54 -4.28
N PRO A 104 0.75 -9.61 -4.62
CA PRO A 104 1.03 -9.97 -6.02
C PRO A 104 -0.23 -10.16 -6.86
N GLU A 105 -1.28 -10.74 -6.29
CA GLU A 105 -2.56 -10.99 -7.00
C GLU A 105 -3.28 -9.70 -7.37
N ALA A 106 -3.34 -8.74 -6.46
CA ALA A 106 -3.97 -7.44 -6.72
C ALA A 106 -3.19 -6.65 -7.80
N ILE A 107 -1.86 -6.70 -7.75
CA ILE A 107 -1.01 -6.10 -8.78
C ILE A 107 -1.18 -6.80 -10.14
N ALA A 108 -1.29 -8.14 -10.15
CA ALA A 108 -1.54 -8.89 -11.38
C ALA A 108 -2.88 -8.47 -12.01
N THR A 109 -3.95 -8.35 -11.21
CA THR A 109 -5.26 -7.87 -11.69
C THR A 109 -5.18 -6.46 -12.25
N LEU A 110 -4.48 -5.53 -11.58
CA LEU A 110 -4.33 -4.16 -12.07
C LEU A 110 -3.59 -4.11 -13.41
N ASN A 111 -2.51 -4.86 -13.55
CA ASN A 111 -1.77 -4.95 -14.81
C ASN A 111 -2.62 -5.58 -15.93
N GLU A 112 -3.43 -6.60 -15.63
CA GLU A 112 -4.37 -7.20 -16.59
C GLU A 112 -5.38 -6.15 -17.10
N VAL A 113 -5.94 -5.36 -16.19
CA VAL A 113 -6.92 -4.32 -16.51
C VAL A 113 -6.28 -3.20 -17.33
N GLU A 114 -5.11 -2.72 -16.93
CA GLU A 114 -4.38 -1.66 -17.65
C GLU A 114 -4.09 -2.11 -19.09
N ASN A 115 -3.60 -3.34 -19.27
CA ASN A 115 -3.33 -3.91 -20.59
C ASN A 115 -4.60 -4.13 -21.43
N ALA A 116 -5.75 -4.38 -20.80
CA ALA A 116 -7.03 -4.55 -21.49
C ALA A 116 -7.66 -3.21 -21.91
N LEU A 117 -7.35 -2.11 -21.22
CA LEU A 117 -7.83 -0.76 -21.54
C LEU A 117 -6.93 -0.03 -22.55
N MET A 118 -5.68 -0.45 -22.72
CA MET A 118 -4.74 0.10 -23.70
C MET A 118 -4.82 -0.55 -25.10
N GLN A 119 -5.66 -1.57 -25.27
CA GLN A 119 -5.94 -2.24 -26.55
C GLN A 119 -7.23 -1.69 -27.16
#